data_AF-A0A7K3Y9C2-F1
#
_entry.id   AF-A0A7K3Y9C2-F1
#
_cell.length_a   1.000
_cell.length_b   1.000
_cell.length_c   1.000
_cell.angle_alpha   90.00
_cell.angle_beta   90.00
_cell.angle_gamma   90.00
#
_symmetry.space_group_name_H-M   'P 1'
#
loop_
_entity.id
_entity.type
_entity.pdbx_description
1 polymer ?
#
loop_
_entity_poly.entity_id
_entity_poly.type
_entity_poly.pdbx_seq_one_letter_code
_entity_poly.pdbx_strand_id
1 'polypeptide(L)'
;AGGDPATIGAAALSILGGILIAGIIAIIMAFIALFAIMRFARTDSFGEAFNFSAILNHIGKLGWGTWIIALIILLVIAIVYGFIVGLLASIPILGWLIALFLNVAFIIFYARYFALVYEETPAPE
;
A
#
# COMPACT_ATOMS: atom_id res chain seq x y z
N ALA A 1 -4.41 41.65 10.35
CA ALA A 1 -4.33 41.19 11.74
C ALA A 1 -3.15 40.25 11.86
N GLY A 2 -2.04 40.69 12.44
CA GLY A 2 -0.87 39.85 12.67
C GLY A 2 -1.12 39.00 13.92
N GLY A 3 -1.26 37.69 13.75
CA GLY A 3 -1.32 36.77 14.89
C GLY A 3 0.01 36.81 15.65
N ASP A 4 -0.06 36.87 16.97
CA ASP A 4 1.10 36.79 17.85
C ASP A 4 1.94 35.56 17.45
N PRO A 5 3.28 35.66 17.26
CA PRO A 5 4.14 34.54 16.89
C PRO A 5 3.88 33.25 17.69
N ALA A 6 3.48 33.38 18.96
CA ALA A 6 3.07 32.25 19.80
C ALA A 6 1.81 31.52 19.28
N THR A 7 0.81 32.25 18.79
CA THR A 7 -0.42 31.67 18.21
C THR A 7 -0.16 30.98 16.88
N ILE A 8 0.73 31.53 16.04
CA ILE A 8 1.15 30.91 14.79
C ILE A 8 1.94 29.63 15.06
N GLY A 9 2.84 29.65 16.05
CA GLY A 9 3.60 28.47 16.48
C GLY A 9 2.69 27.34 17.02
N ALA A 10 1.72 27.68 17.88
CA ALA A 10 0.76 26.71 18.40
C ALA A 10 -0.12 26.09 17.30
N ALA A 11 -0.59 26.90 16.34
CA ALA A 11 -1.34 26.42 15.19
C ALA A 11 -0.48 25.47 14.32
N ALA A 12 0.77 25.83 14.03
CA ALA A 12 1.68 24.97 13.26
C ALA A 12 1.92 23.61 13.94
N LEU A 13 2.13 23.58 15.26
CA LEU A 13 2.31 22.33 16.01
C LEU A 13 1.05 21.46 16.02
N SER A 14 -0.14 22.08 16.11
CA SER A 14 -1.41 21.34 16.03
C SER A 14 -1.64 20.71 14.65
N ILE A 15 -1.28 21.43 13.57
CA ILE A 15 -1.37 20.92 12.20
C ILE A 15 -0.39 19.77 12.00
N LEU A 16 0.86 19.91 12.43
CA LEU A 16 1.86 18.84 12.36
C LEU A 16 1.44 17.60 13.15
N GLY A 17 0.87 17.79 14.34
CA GLY A 17 0.31 16.71 15.14
C GLY A 17 -0.84 15.99 14.43
N GLY A 18 -1.77 16.75 13.82
CA GLY A 18 -2.86 16.19 13.02
C GLY A 18 -2.38 15.41 11.80
N ILE A 19 -1.40 15.93 11.07
CA ILE A 19 -0.80 15.27 9.90
C ILE A 19 -0.11 13.96 10.31
N LEU A 20 0.61 13.94 11.43
CA LEU A 20 1.28 12.75 11.92
C LEU A 20 0.27 11.63 12.22
N ILE A 21 -0.80 11.93 12.93
CA ILE A 21 -1.86 10.97 13.26
C ILE A 21 -2.54 10.48 11.96
N ALA A 22 -2.89 11.39 11.06
CA ALA A 22 -3.50 11.03 9.78
C ALA A 22 -2.58 10.14 8.94
N GLY A 23 -1.27 10.42 8.95
CA GLY A 23 -0.26 9.61 8.26
C GLY A 23 -0.17 8.19 8.82
N ILE A 24 -0.18 8.03 10.15
CA ILE A 24 -0.20 6.71 10.78
C ILE A 24 -1.45 5.92 10.39
N ILE A 25 -2.62 6.57 10.45
CA ILE A 25 -3.89 5.94 10.04
C ILE A 25 -3.85 5.56 8.56
N ALA A 26 -3.34 6.44 7.70
CA ALA A 26 -3.22 6.17 6.27
C ALA A 26 -2.33 4.96 5.98
N ILE A 27 -1.22 4.79 6.71
CA ILE A 27 -0.33 3.62 6.56
C ILE A 27 -1.05 2.34 6.98
N ILE A 28 -1.74 2.35 8.13
CA ILE A 28 -2.52 1.20 8.60
C ILE A 28 -3.63 0.85 7.60
N MET A 29 -4.33 1.85 7.09
CA MET A 29 -5.40 1.65 6.12
C MET A 29 -4.85 1.15 4.78
N ALA A 30 -3.70 1.63 4.31
CA ALA A 30 -3.07 1.14 3.09
C ALA A 30 -2.69 -0.34 3.21
N PHE A 31 -2.19 -0.75 4.37
CA PHE A 31 -1.86 -2.13 4.68
C PHE A 31 -3.10 -3.05 4.60
N ILE A 32 -4.22 -2.62 5.20
CA ILE A 32 -5.48 -3.37 5.16
C ILE A 32 -6.09 -3.35 3.74
N ALA A 33 -5.98 -2.22 3.03
CA ALA A 33 -6.55 -2.02 1.71
C ALA A 33 -5.98 -2.99 0.67
N LEU A 34 -4.69 -3.32 0.74
CA LEU A 34 -4.08 -4.31 -0.16
C LEU A 34 -4.81 -5.66 -0.09
N PHE A 35 -5.16 -6.10 1.13
CA PHE A 35 -5.90 -7.34 1.35
C PHE A 35 -7.39 -7.19 0.98
N ALA A 36 -7.97 -6.02 1.25
CA ALA A 36 -9.35 -5.69 0.88
C ALA A 36 -9.59 -5.75 -0.64
N ILE A 37 -8.64 -5.25 -1.44
CA ILE A 37 -8.69 -5.32 -2.91
C ILE A 37 -8.73 -6.77 -3.38
N MET A 38 -7.98 -7.66 -2.72
CA MET A 38 -8.00 -9.08 -3.05
C MET A 38 -9.37 -9.70 -2.75
N ARG A 39 -9.95 -9.42 -1.58
CA ARG A 39 -11.30 -9.89 -1.24
C ARG A 39 -12.34 -9.38 -2.22
N PHE A 40 -12.30 -8.08 -2.56
CA PHE A 40 -13.17 -7.51 -3.60
C PHE A 40 -13.08 -8.28 -4.92
N ALA A 41 -11.85 -8.55 -5.37
CA ALA A 41 -11.61 -9.27 -6.61
C ALA A 41 -12.02 -10.76 -6.59
N ARG A 42 -12.27 -11.36 -5.42
CA ARG A 42 -12.70 -12.78 -5.29
C ARG A 42 -14.17 -12.94 -4.96
N THR A 43 -14.78 -11.91 -4.38
CA THR A 43 -16.19 -11.93 -3.95
C THR A 43 -17.12 -11.24 -4.94
N ASP A 44 -16.57 -10.59 -5.97
CA ASP A 44 -17.30 -9.79 -6.97
C ASP A 44 -18.25 -8.74 -6.35
N SER A 45 -17.95 -8.30 -5.12
CA SER A 45 -18.78 -7.38 -4.34
C SER A 45 -17.94 -6.25 -3.76
N PHE A 46 -18.21 -5.02 -4.19
CA PHE A 46 -17.48 -3.84 -3.69
C PHE A 46 -17.66 -3.65 -2.17
N GLY A 47 -18.82 -4.05 -1.63
CA GLY A 47 -19.08 -3.97 -0.19
C GLY A 47 -18.14 -4.86 0.63
N GLU A 48 -17.67 -5.98 0.08
CA GLU A 48 -16.75 -6.89 0.76
C GLU A 48 -15.35 -6.31 0.96
N ALA A 49 -14.97 -5.31 0.16
CA ALA A 49 -13.74 -4.55 0.39
C ALA A 49 -13.75 -3.81 1.74
N PHE A 50 -14.92 -3.54 2.30
CA PHE A 50 -15.10 -2.83 3.57
C PHE A 50 -15.57 -3.76 4.69
N ASN A 51 -15.63 -5.07 4.46
CA ASN A 51 -15.96 -6.05 5.48
C ASN A 51 -14.74 -6.27 6.39
N PHE A 52 -14.46 -5.29 7.26
CA PHE A 52 -13.27 -5.28 8.13
C PHE A 52 -13.20 -6.50 9.04
N SER A 53 -14.35 -7.01 9.51
CA SER A 53 -14.38 -8.22 10.34
C SER A 53 -13.83 -9.42 9.57
N ALA A 54 -14.31 -9.65 8.35
CA ALA A 54 -13.84 -10.75 7.52
C ALA A 54 -12.39 -10.57 7.06
N ILE A 55 -11.98 -9.34 6.71
CA ILE A 55 -10.60 -9.02 6.30
C ILE A 55 -9.62 -9.30 7.44
N LEU A 56 -9.88 -8.75 8.64
CA LEU A 56 -9.00 -8.94 9.80
C LEU A 56 -8.98 -10.41 10.27
N ASN A 57 -10.10 -11.12 10.16
CA ASN A 57 -10.16 -12.55 10.42
C ASN A 57 -9.31 -13.35 9.42
N HIS A 58 -9.39 -13.03 8.13
CA HIS A 58 -8.60 -13.70 7.09
C HIS A 58 -7.10 -13.45 7.27
N ILE A 59 -6.69 -12.21 7.51
CA ILE A 59 -5.29 -11.88 7.85
C ILE A 59 -4.86 -12.61 9.13
N GLY A 60 -5.73 -12.69 10.14
CA GLY A 60 -5.48 -13.43 11.37
C GLY A 60 -5.26 -14.93 11.12
N LYS A 61 -6.05 -15.55 10.23
CA LYS A 61 -5.88 -16.96 9.82
C LYS A 61 -4.60 -17.20 9.04
N LEU A 62 -4.23 -16.30 8.14
CA LEU A 62 -2.95 -16.33 7.41
C LEU A 62 -1.75 -16.16 8.36
N GLY A 63 -1.95 -15.40 9.43
CA GLY A 63 -0.94 -15.00 10.39
C GLY A 63 -0.36 -13.63 10.04
N TRP A 64 -0.44 -12.71 11.00
CA TRP A 64 0.09 -11.35 10.85
C TRP A 64 1.57 -11.32 10.50
N GLY A 65 2.37 -12.25 11.04
CA GLY A 65 3.78 -12.38 10.71
C GLY A 65 4.00 -12.69 9.22
N THR A 66 3.28 -13.68 8.70
CA THR A 66 3.32 -14.07 7.28
C THR A 66 2.94 -12.90 6.37
N TRP A 67 1.85 -12.20 6.70
CA TRP A 67 1.39 -11.05 5.93
C TRP A 67 2.39 -9.89 5.95
N ILE A 68 2.96 -9.56 7.12
CA ILE A 68 3.99 -8.53 7.24
C ILE A 68 5.25 -8.91 6.45
N ILE A 69 5.69 -10.17 6.53
CA ILE A 69 6.84 -10.66 5.76
C ILE A 69 6.56 -10.52 4.26
N ALA A 70 5.35 -10.86 3.81
CA ALA A 70 4.99 -10.74 2.41
C ALA A 70 5.11 -9.29 1.91
N LEU A 71 4.64 -8.34 2.71
CA LEU A 71 4.76 -6.92 2.40
C LEU A 71 6.20 -6.43 2.43
N ILE A 72 7.03 -6.91 3.36
CA ILE A 72 8.47 -6.57 3.41
C ILE A 72 9.17 -7.08 2.15
N ILE A 73 8.89 -8.32 1.72
CA ILE A 73 9.46 -8.90 0.50
C ILE A 73 9.08 -8.02 -0.70
N LEU A 74 7.80 -7.68 -0.84
CA LEU A 74 7.36 -6.81 -1.93
C LEU A 74 7.99 -5.41 -1.85
N LEU A 75 8.11 -4.84 -0.65
CA LEU A 75 8.74 -3.54 -0.43
C LEU A 75 10.19 -3.53 -0.91
N VAL A 76 10.97 -4.56 -0.58
CA VAL A 76 12.37 -4.69 -1.03
C VAL A 76 12.42 -4.76 -2.56
N ILE A 77 11.57 -5.57 -3.19
CA ILE A 77 11.52 -5.69 -4.65
C ILE A 77 11.08 -4.36 -5.28
N ALA A 78 10.12 -3.66 -4.69
CA ALA A 78 9.64 -2.37 -5.15
C ALA A 78 10.72 -1.28 -5.07
N ILE A 79 11.57 -1.30 -4.04
CA ILE A 79 12.71 -0.39 -3.91
C ILE A 79 13.72 -0.65 -5.03
N VAL A 80 14.08 -1.92 -5.28
CA VAL A 80 15.01 -2.28 -6.36
C VAL A 80 14.43 -1.90 -7.73
N TYR A 81 13.16 -2.20 -7.96
CA TYR A 81 12.43 -1.80 -9.16
C TYR A 81 12.42 -0.29 -9.35
N GLY A 82 12.07 0.47 -8.31
CA GLY A 82 12.02 1.93 -8.33
C GLY A 82 13.38 2.55 -8.61
N PHE A 83 14.46 1.98 -8.07
CA PHE A 83 15.82 2.38 -8.39
C PHE A 83 16.14 2.18 -9.89
N ILE A 84 15.81 1.00 -10.45
CA ILE A 84 16.03 0.71 -11.88
C ILE A 84 15.23 1.67 -12.77
N VAL A 85 13.95 1.89 -12.48
CA VAL A 85 13.11 2.84 -13.23
C VAL A 85 13.64 4.27 -13.10
N GLY A 86 14.11 4.65 -11.91
CA GLY A 86 14.74 5.94 -11.67
C GLY A 86 16.00 6.16 -12.52
N LEU A 87 16.83 5.13 -12.69
CA LEU A 87 17.97 5.18 -13.61
C LEU A 87 17.52 5.30 -15.06
N LEU A 88 16.50 4.54 -15.48
CA LEU A 88 15.96 4.63 -16.84
C LEU A 88 15.43 6.03 -17.16
N ALA A 89 14.81 6.71 -16.19
CA ALA A 89 14.30 8.07 -16.37
C ALA A 89 15.37 9.10 -16.76
N SER A 90 16.67 8.82 -16.54
CA SER A 90 17.76 9.67 -17.00
C SER A 90 17.95 9.67 -18.53
N ILE A 91 17.41 8.67 -19.23
CA ILE A 91 17.50 8.52 -20.68
C ILE A 91 16.22 9.07 -21.32
N PRO A 92 16.26 10.22 -22.03
CA PRO A 92 15.08 10.76 -22.70
C PRO A 92 14.52 9.78 -23.73
N ILE A 93 13.19 9.69 -23.82
CA ILE A 93 12.42 8.86 -24.78
C ILE A 93 12.60 7.34 -24.59
N LEU A 94 13.82 6.80 -24.73
CA LEU A 94 14.08 5.36 -24.62
C LEU A 94 13.85 4.83 -23.21
N GLY A 95 14.32 5.55 -22.19
CA GLY A 95 14.13 5.17 -20.80
C GLY A 95 12.66 5.11 -20.41
N TRP A 96 11.88 6.10 -20.85
CA TRP A 96 10.43 6.12 -20.67
C TRP A 96 9.74 4.95 -21.38
N LEU A 97 10.13 4.66 -22.63
CA LEU A 97 9.54 3.55 -23.39
C LEU A 97 9.81 2.20 -22.72
N ILE A 98 11.05 1.97 -22.26
CA ILE A 98 11.40 0.74 -21.52
C ILE A 98 10.64 0.68 -20.20
N ALA A 99 10.56 1.79 -19.46
CA ALA A 99 9.84 1.86 -18.19
C ALA A 99 8.34 1.56 -18.36
N LEU A 100 7.71 1.91 -19.49
CA LEU A 100 6.31 1.56 -19.76
C LEU A 100 6.08 0.05 -19.67
N PHE A 101 6.89 -0.75 -20.39
CA PHE A 101 6.77 -2.22 -20.35
C PHE A 101 7.15 -2.79 -18.98
N LEU A 102 8.15 -2.20 -18.32
CA LEU A 102 8.58 -2.63 -17.00
C LEU A 102 7.49 -2.40 -15.94
N ASN A 103 6.74 -1.29 -16.04
CA ASN A 103 5.58 -1.00 -15.18
C ASN A 103 4.48 -2.04 -15.35
N VAL A 104 4.14 -2.42 -16.59
CA VAL A 104 3.14 -3.46 -16.85
C VAL A 104 3.58 -4.79 -16.22
N ALA A 105 4.83 -5.18 -16.43
CA ALA A 105 5.38 -6.41 -15.85
C ALA A 105 5.36 -6.38 -14.31
N PHE A 106 5.74 -5.24 -13.72
CA PHE A 106 5.74 -5.06 -12.27
C PHE A 106 4.32 -5.10 -11.68
N ILE A 107 3.34 -4.51 -12.37
CA ILE A 107 1.94 -4.56 -11.95
C ILE A 107 1.41 -6.00 -11.89
N ILE A 108 1.65 -6.76 -12.97
CA ILE A 108 1.26 -8.17 -13.03
C ILE A 108 1.97 -8.97 -11.93
N PHE A 109 3.26 -8.70 -11.72
CA PHE A 109 4.06 -9.35 -10.69
C PHE A 109 3.47 -9.16 -9.29
N TYR A 110 3.26 -7.91 -8.84
CA TYR A 110 2.79 -7.68 -7.47
C TYR A 110 1.33 -8.14 -7.29
N ALA A 111 0.48 -8.01 -8.32
CA ALA A 111 -0.89 -8.49 -8.26
C ALA A 111 -0.95 -10.01 -8.11
N ARG A 112 -0.14 -10.74 -8.89
CA ARG A 112 -0.01 -12.19 -8.77
C ARG A 112 0.59 -12.60 -7.43
N TYR A 113 1.60 -11.88 -6.96
CA TYR A 113 2.21 -12.12 -5.67
C TYR A 113 1.17 -12.05 -4.53
N PHE A 114 0.36 -10.99 -4.49
CA PHE A 114 -0.69 -10.86 -3.49
C PHE A 114 -1.82 -11.87 -3.64
N ALA A 115 -2.17 -12.26 -4.87
CA ALA A 115 -3.11 -13.36 -5.12
C ALA A 115 -2.66 -14.65 -4.43
N LEU A 116 -1.41 -15.03 -4.65
CA LEU A 116 -0.87 -16.26 -4.06
C LEU A 116 -0.87 -16.20 -2.54
N VAL A 117 -0.43 -15.09 -1.94
CA VAL A 117 -0.41 -14.90 -0.48
C VAL A 117 -1.83 -14.91 0.12
N TYR A 118 -2.79 -14.28 -0.55
CA TYR A 118 -4.19 -14.28 -0.11
C TYR A 118 -4.80 -15.69 -0.13
N GLU A 119 -4.44 -16.49 -1.14
CA GLU A 119 -4.97 -17.84 -1.39
C GLU A 119 -4.30 -18.92 -0.51
N GLU A 120 -3.24 -18.59 0.25
CA GLU A 120 -2.62 -19.52 1.21
C GLU A 120 -3.56 -19.97 2.32
N THR A 121 -4.63 -19.21 2.58
CA THR A 121 -5.68 -19.59 3.53
C THR A 121 -7.07 -19.39 2.94
N PRO A 122 -8.03 -20.30 3.22
CA PRO A 122 -9.41 -20.14 2.75
C PRO A 122 -10.02 -18.84 3.28
N ALA A 123 -10.67 -18.09 2.39
CA ALA A 123 -11.38 -16.89 2.77
C ALA A 123 -12.52 -17.23 3.75
N PRO A 124 -12.66 -16.48 4.86
CA PRO A 124 -13.85 -16.59 5.71
C PRO A 124 -15.08 -16.11 4.95
N GLU A 125 -16.17 -16.87 5.06
CA GLU A 125 -17.52 -16.45 4.62
C GLU A 125 -17.96 -15.19 5.36
#